data_AF-A0A1I7MZ85-F1
#
_entry.id   AF-A0A1I7MZ85-F1
#
_cell.length_a   1.000
_cell.length_b   1.000
_cell.length_c   1.000
_cell.angle_alpha   90.00
_cell.angle_beta   90.00
_cell.angle_gamma   90.00
#
_symmetry.space_group_name_H-M   'P 1'
#
loop_
_entity.id
_entity.type
_entity.pdbx_description
1 polymer ?
#
loop_
_entity_poly.entity_id
_entity_poly.type
_entity_poly.pdbx_seq_one_letter_code
_entity_poly.pdbx_strand_id
1 'polypeptide(L)'
;MSNVYRVDGAPAGGATTVSFGERFQSSEQFDHIFKEGMALVERTASYLDGPGRKEAKDLVGGVGVLYATESMRLTTRLLDLASWLLIRRALREGEITDEEAQKKRRRVKLQAFGRPSHVKGYTELPQGLQNLIEESFQLHDRISQLDRVLAKPSAAETPQAAVNPVAQQVGLLERAFSVKFS
;
A
#
# COMPACT_ATOMS: atom_id res chain seq x y z
N MET A 1 46.74 37.54 -30.81
CA MET A 1 45.36 37.25 -31.25
C MET A 1 45.12 35.75 -31.12
N SER A 2 43.93 35.39 -30.65
CA SER A 2 43.36 34.02 -30.57
C SER A 2 43.65 33.19 -29.30
N ASN A 3 42.79 33.48 -28.31
CA ASN A 3 42.04 32.60 -27.39
C ASN A 3 41.95 31.12 -27.85
N VAL A 4 41.81 30.08 -27.01
CA VAL A 4 40.59 29.76 -26.24
C VAL A 4 40.88 28.72 -25.13
N TYR A 5 40.46 29.10 -23.92
CA TYR A 5 39.87 28.33 -22.80
C TYR A 5 40.00 26.80 -22.75
N ARG A 6 40.70 26.34 -21.70
CA ARG A 6 40.49 25.05 -21.02
C ARG A 6 39.11 25.11 -20.34
N VAL A 7 38.19 24.25 -20.73
CA VAL A 7 36.90 24.05 -20.05
C VAL A 7 37.04 22.85 -19.13
N ASP A 8 37.11 23.13 -17.84
CA ASP A 8 36.75 22.22 -16.76
C ASP A 8 35.26 21.88 -16.82
N GLY A 9 34.91 20.68 -16.35
CA GLY A 9 33.56 20.37 -15.87
C GLY A 9 32.84 19.29 -16.66
N ALA A 10 33.22 18.02 -16.43
CA ALA A 10 32.26 16.93 -16.61
C ALA A 10 31.13 17.13 -15.58
N PRO A 11 29.86 17.26 -15.97
CA PRO A 11 28.78 17.24 -15.02
C PRO A 11 28.66 15.80 -14.48
N ALA A 12 29.05 15.61 -13.21
CA ALA A 12 28.65 14.46 -12.41
C ALA A 12 27.13 14.56 -12.14
N GLY A 13 26.33 14.43 -13.20
CA GLY A 13 24.90 14.22 -13.11
C GLY A 13 24.69 12.76 -12.79
N GLY A 14 24.64 12.44 -11.49
CA GLY A 14 24.06 11.18 -11.02
C GLY A 14 22.60 11.13 -11.47
N ALA A 15 22.38 10.65 -12.68
CA ALA A 15 21.05 10.33 -13.18
C ALA A 15 20.54 9.19 -12.32
N THR A 16 19.77 9.53 -11.28
CA THR A 16 18.97 8.57 -10.54
C THR A 16 17.96 8.00 -11.53
N THR A 17 18.36 6.95 -12.25
CA THR A 17 17.54 6.20 -13.20
C THR A 17 16.51 5.40 -12.41
N VAL A 18 15.52 6.09 -11.85
CA VAL A 18 14.30 5.42 -11.40
C VAL A 18 13.68 4.83 -12.66
N SER A 19 13.67 3.50 -12.74
CA SER A 19 13.30 2.78 -13.95
C SER A 19 11.87 3.15 -14.34
N PHE A 20 11.69 3.61 -15.57
CA PHE A 20 10.36 3.92 -16.13
C PHE A 20 9.39 2.75 -15.95
N GLY A 21 9.90 1.51 -16.04
CA GLY A 21 9.13 0.29 -15.78
C GLY A 21 8.62 0.18 -14.34
N GLU A 22 9.41 0.55 -13.32
CA GLU A 22 8.99 0.51 -11.92
C GLU A 22 7.87 1.52 -11.64
N ARG A 23 7.97 2.73 -12.23
CA ARG A 23 6.92 3.76 -12.11
C ARG A 23 5.63 3.36 -12.81
N PHE A 24 5.74 2.73 -13.98
CA PHE A 24 4.59 2.23 -14.74
C PHE A 24 3.88 1.10 -13.98
N GLN A 25 4.63 0.09 -13.54
CA GLN A 25 4.10 -1.03 -12.75
C GLN A 25 3.44 -0.57 -11.44
N SER A 26 4.08 0.37 -10.71
CA SER A 26 3.51 0.96 -9.50
C SER A 26 2.21 1.72 -9.76
N SER A 27 2.05 2.29 -10.97
CA SER A 27 0.84 3.02 -11.36
C SER A 27 -0.33 2.09 -11.66
N GLU A 28 -0.10 1.02 -12.44
CA GLU A 28 -1.12 0.01 -12.71
C GLU A 28 -1.55 -0.72 -11.42
N GLN A 29 -0.58 -1.06 -10.56
CA GLN A 29 -0.86 -1.67 -9.26
C GLN A 29 -1.72 -0.75 -8.38
N PHE A 30 -1.42 0.56 -8.38
CA PHE A 30 -2.24 1.52 -7.65
C PHE A 30 -3.67 1.60 -8.20
N ASP A 31 -3.86 1.63 -9.52
CA ASP A 31 -5.21 1.70 -10.11
C ASP A 31 -6.08 0.49 -9.75
N HIS A 32 -5.48 -0.70 -9.70
CA HIS A 32 -6.17 -1.90 -9.24
C HIS A 32 -6.58 -1.77 -7.77
N ILE A 33 -5.64 -1.41 -6.89
CA ILE A 33 -5.89 -1.24 -5.45
C ILE A 33 -6.93 -0.13 -5.19
N PHE A 34 -6.91 0.95 -5.97
CA PHE A 34 -7.87 2.04 -5.85
C PHE A 34 -9.29 1.56 -6.16
N LYS A 35 -9.49 0.88 -7.29
CA LYS A 35 -10.80 0.33 -7.68
C LYS A 35 -11.31 -0.67 -6.65
N GLU A 36 -10.44 -1.58 -6.22
CA GLU A 36 -10.77 -2.58 -5.21
C GLU A 36 -11.15 -1.94 -3.87
N GLY A 37 -10.40 -0.92 -3.44
CA GLY A 37 -10.70 -0.18 -2.21
C GLY A 37 -12.04 0.52 -2.25
N MET A 38 -12.38 1.19 -3.35
CA MET A 38 -13.69 1.83 -3.50
C MET A 38 -14.83 0.81 -3.56
N ALA A 39 -14.64 -0.31 -4.25
CA ALA A 39 -15.62 -1.39 -4.31
C ALA A 39 -15.84 -2.05 -2.94
N LEU A 40 -14.80 -2.20 -2.12
CA LEU A 40 -14.93 -2.74 -0.76
C LEU A 40 -15.68 -1.78 0.17
N VAL A 41 -15.45 -0.46 0.04
CA VAL A 41 -16.21 0.56 0.77
C VAL A 41 -17.70 0.48 0.41
N GLU A 42 -18.03 0.41 -0.88
CA GLU A 42 -19.41 0.32 -1.37
C GLU A 42 -20.11 -0.97 -0.91
N ARG A 43 -19.44 -2.13 -1.01
CA ARG A 43 -19.98 -3.40 -0.52
C ARG A 43 -20.20 -3.38 0.99
N THR A 44 -19.29 -2.77 1.75
CA THR A 44 -19.43 -2.65 3.20
C THR A 44 -20.61 -1.78 3.57
N ALA A 45 -20.77 -0.61 2.94
CA ALA A 45 -21.93 0.25 3.15
C ALA A 45 -23.24 -0.49 2.83
N SER A 46 -23.31 -1.11 1.65
CA SER A 46 -24.47 -1.90 1.20
C SER A 46 -24.81 -3.03 2.16
N TYR A 47 -23.81 -3.73 2.70
CA TYR A 47 -24.01 -4.79 3.68
C TYR A 47 -24.53 -4.24 5.02
N LEU A 48 -23.88 -3.22 5.58
CA LEU A 48 -24.23 -2.67 6.89
C LEU A 48 -25.63 -2.01 6.89
N ASP A 49 -26.03 -1.39 5.77
CA ASP A 49 -27.36 -0.77 5.64
C ASP A 49 -28.46 -1.78 5.30
N GLY A 50 -28.09 -2.94 4.74
CA GLY A 50 -29.02 -3.97 4.29
C GLY A 50 -28.96 -5.27 5.12
N PRO A 51 -28.37 -6.35 4.59
CA PRO A 51 -28.37 -7.67 5.22
C PRO A 51 -27.71 -7.69 6.60
N GLY A 52 -26.60 -6.98 6.80
CA GLY A 52 -25.90 -6.93 8.08
C GLY A 52 -26.75 -6.36 9.20
N ARG A 53 -27.62 -5.37 8.91
CA ARG A 53 -28.60 -4.86 9.88
C ARG A 53 -29.64 -5.90 10.28
N LYS A 54 -30.02 -6.82 9.38
CA LYS A 54 -30.96 -7.92 9.70
C LYS A 54 -30.24 -8.96 10.56
N GLU A 55 -29.08 -9.41 10.11
CA GLU A 55 -28.25 -10.39 10.84
C GLU A 55 -27.92 -9.90 12.25
N ALA A 56 -27.60 -8.62 12.42
CA ALA A 56 -27.31 -8.02 13.73
C ALA A 56 -28.48 -8.05 14.72
N LYS A 57 -29.73 -8.07 14.24
CA LYS A 57 -30.93 -8.14 15.11
C LYS A 57 -31.14 -9.52 15.71
N ASP A 58 -30.68 -10.55 15.00
CA ASP A 58 -30.81 -11.95 15.44
C ASP A 58 -29.68 -12.36 16.40
N LEU A 59 -28.65 -11.52 16.56
CA LEU A 59 -27.55 -11.75 17.49
C LEU A 59 -27.98 -11.48 18.93
N VAL A 60 -27.62 -12.38 19.84
CA VAL A 60 -28.00 -12.31 21.25
C VAL A 60 -26.79 -11.97 22.13
N GLY A 61 -27.00 -11.11 23.12
CA GLY A 61 -26.03 -10.86 24.20
C GLY A 61 -24.70 -10.30 23.69
N GLY A 62 -23.60 -10.96 24.07
CA GLY A 62 -22.24 -10.49 23.79
C GLY A 62 -21.88 -10.42 22.30
N VAL A 63 -22.52 -11.24 21.45
CA VAL A 63 -22.22 -11.29 20.01
C VAL A 63 -22.73 -10.03 19.30
N GLY A 64 -23.87 -9.47 19.73
CA GLY A 64 -24.38 -8.21 19.19
C GLY A 64 -23.46 -7.01 19.49
N VAL A 65 -22.90 -6.95 20.70
CA VAL A 65 -21.92 -5.92 21.08
C VAL A 65 -20.62 -6.09 20.28
N LEU A 66 -20.18 -7.33 20.08
CA LEU A 66 -19.03 -7.63 19.23
C LEU A 66 -19.25 -7.21 17.78
N TYR A 67 -20.42 -7.52 17.20
CA TYR A 67 -20.80 -7.09 15.86
C TYR A 67 -20.72 -5.57 15.72
N ALA A 68 -21.30 -4.83 16.67
CA ALA A 68 -21.27 -3.36 16.65
C ALA A 68 -19.83 -2.82 16.71
N THR A 69 -19.01 -3.40 17.60
CA THR A 69 -17.61 -3.01 17.79
C THR A 69 -16.78 -3.26 16.54
N GLU A 70 -16.88 -4.46 15.95
CA GLU A 70 -16.12 -4.83 14.76
C GLU A 70 -16.62 -4.12 13.50
N SER A 71 -17.92 -3.84 13.39
CA SER A 71 -18.46 -3.01 12.30
C SER A 71 -17.90 -1.58 12.33
N MET A 72 -17.82 -0.96 13.51
CA MET A 72 -17.22 0.37 13.65
C MET A 72 -15.71 0.35 13.36
N ARG A 73 -15.01 -0.71 13.76
CA ARG A 73 -13.58 -0.89 13.44
C ARG A 73 -13.35 -1.06 11.95
N LEU A 74 -14.20 -1.85 11.29
CA LEU A 74 -14.18 -2.03 9.85
C LEU A 74 -14.39 -0.70 9.12
N THR A 75 -15.43 0.07 9.47
CA THR A 75 -15.70 1.36 8.80
C THR A 75 -14.59 2.37 9.04
N THR A 76 -14.05 2.45 10.26
CA THR A 76 -12.91 3.32 10.57
C THR A 76 -11.69 2.96 9.71
N ARG A 77 -11.36 1.66 9.64
CA ARG A 77 -10.26 1.17 8.80
C ARG A 77 -10.47 1.52 7.33
N LEU A 78 -11.65 1.26 6.79
CA LEU A 78 -11.95 1.56 5.39
C LEU A 78 -11.88 3.06 5.09
N LEU A 79 -12.30 3.91 6.02
CA LEU A 79 -12.19 5.36 5.88
C LEU A 79 -10.73 5.81 5.83
N ASP A 80 -9.86 5.28 6.70
CA ASP A 80 -8.43 5.57 6.68
C ASP A 80 -7.77 5.11 5.36
N LEU A 81 -8.09 3.90 4.90
CA LEU A 81 -7.61 3.38 3.60
C LEU A 81 -8.11 4.25 2.44
N ALA A 82 -9.39 4.60 2.41
CA ALA A 82 -9.97 5.45 1.39
C ALA A 82 -9.31 6.83 1.36
N SER A 83 -9.07 7.43 2.53
CA SER A 83 -8.38 8.71 2.64
C SER A 83 -6.98 8.65 2.02
N TRP A 84 -6.21 7.60 2.32
CA TRP A 84 -4.91 7.38 1.72
C TRP A 84 -4.97 7.26 0.19
N LEU A 85 -5.93 6.46 -0.31
CA LEU A 85 -6.13 6.24 -1.75
C LEU A 85 -6.47 7.55 -2.48
N LEU A 86 -7.35 8.36 -1.90
CA LEU A 86 -7.74 9.65 -2.47
C LEU A 86 -6.59 10.65 -2.47
N ILE A 87 -5.81 10.74 -1.39
CA ILE A 87 -4.63 11.62 -1.34
C ILE A 87 -3.62 11.22 -2.42
N ARG A 88 -3.38 9.91 -2.59
CA ARG A 88 -2.44 9.42 -3.59
C ARG A 88 -2.92 9.68 -5.01
N ARG A 89 -4.23 9.53 -5.26
CA ARG A 89 -4.85 9.85 -6.54
C ARG A 89 -4.68 11.34 -6.88
N ALA A 90 -5.04 12.23 -5.95
CA ALA A 90 -4.91 13.68 -6.14
C ALA A 90 -3.46 14.11 -6.43
N LEU A 91 -2.48 13.49 -5.75
CA LEU A 91 -1.05 13.74 -6.02
C LEU A 91 -0.65 13.28 -7.43
N ARG A 92 -1.16 12.12 -7.88
CA ARG A 92 -0.88 11.59 -9.22
C ARG A 92 -1.52 12.44 -10.33
N GLU A 93 -2.73 12.93 -10.09
CA GLU A 93 -3.45 13.82 -11.02
C GLU A 93 -2.87 15.25 -11.02
N GLY A 94 -1.93 15.56 -10.11
CA GLY A 94 -1.31 16.88 -10.00
C GLY A 94 -2.21 17.93 -9.33
N GLU A 95 -3.30 17.51 -8.69
CA GLU A 95 -4.23 18.38 -7.98
C GLU A 95 -3.63 18.94 -6.67
N ILE A 96 -2.64 18.23 -6.12
CA ILE A 96 -1.92 18.64 -4.91
C ILE A 96 -0.42 18.47 -5.09
N THR A 97 0.36 19.26 -4.37
CA THR A 97 1.83 19.14 -4.38
C THR A 97 2.31 17.96 -3.52
N ASP A 98 3.56 17.52 -3.71
CA ASP A 98 4.16 16.48 -2.87
C ASP A 98 4.20 16.91 -1.39
N GLU A 99 4.49 18.18 -1.11
CA GLU A 99 4.48 18.75 0.24
C GLU A 99 3.10 18.69 0.90
N GLU A 100 2.06 19.05 0.14
CA GLU A 100 0.66 18.96 0.59
C GLU A 100 0.24 17.52 0.84
N ALA A 101 0.62 16.60 -0.05
CA ALA A 101 0.36 15.18 0.10
C ALA A 101 1.02 14.62 1.36
N GLN A 102 2.28 14.99 1.65
CA GLN A 102 2.97 14.60 2.89
C GLN A 102 2.29 15.17 4.14
N LYS A 103 1.84 16.43 4.10
CA LYS A 103 1.07 17.04 5.21
C LYS A 103 -0.26 16.32 5.45
N LYS A 104 -1.01 15.99 4.39
CA LYS A 104 -2.28 15.26 4.48
C LYS A 104 -2.05 13.82 4.95
N ARG A 105 -1.04 13.12 4.43
CA ARG A 105 -0.66 11.76 4.85
C ARG A 105 -0.31 11.64 6.32
N ARG A 106 0.44 12.59 6.88
CA ARG A 106 0.76 12.62 8.32
C ARG A 106 -0.47 12.66 9.23
N ARG A 107 -1.62 13.12 8.71
CA ARG A 107 -2.89 13.15 9.44
C ARG A 107 -3.66 11.83 9.31
N VAL A 108 -3.45 11.08 8.24
CA VAL A 108 -4.05 9.76 8.03
C VAL A 108 -3.25 8.75 8.81
N LYS A 109 -3.89 8.13 9.81
CA LYS A 109 -3.24 7.08 10.58
C LYS A 109 -3.56 5.74 9.92
N LEU A 110 -2.63 5.23 9.11
CA LEU A 110 -2.56 3.81 8.81
C LEU A 110 -2.16 3.06 10.09
N GLN A 111 -3.06 3.03 11.08
CA GLN A 111 -2.77 2.37 12.35
C GLN A 111 -2.59 0.87 12.10
N ALA A 112 -1.71 0.24 12.87
CA ALA A 112 -1.67 -1.20 12.98
C ALA A 112 -2.98 -1.66 13.64
N PHE A 113 -4.00 -1.94 12.85
CA PHE A 113 -5.22 -2.55 13.33
C PHE A 113 -4.87 -3.96 13.85
N GLY A 114 -5.17 -4.25 15.11
CA GLY A 114 -5.01 -5.60 15.64
C GLY A 114 -5.83 -6.60 14.82
N ARG A 115 -5.23 -7.74 14.45
CA ARG A 115 -5.92 -8.75 13.63
C ARG A 115 -7.08 -9.40 14.39
N PRO A 116 -8.19 -9.75 13.71
CA PRO A 116 -9.41 -10.25 14.35
C PRO A 116 -9.24 -11.65 14.94
N SER A 117 -8.24 -12.41 14.49
CA SER A 117 -7.97 -13.79 14.90
C SER A 117 -7.78 -13.99 16.41
N HIS A 118 -7.57 -12.91 17.17
CA HIS A 118 -7.44 -12.94 18.62
C HIS A 118 -8.70 -12.49 19.37
N VAL A 119 -9.77 -12.12 18.67
CA VAL A 119 -11.00 -11.62 19.27
C VAL A 119 -11.91 -12.80 19.61
N LYS A 120 -12.21 -12.96 20.90
CA LYS A 120 -13.11 -13.99 21.40
C LYS A 120 -14.50 -13.80 20.77
N GLY A 121 -15.07 -14.87 20.22
CA GLY A 121 -16.39 -14.85 19.57
C GLY A 121 -16.38 -14.36 18.12
N TYR A 122 -15.21 -14.12 17.50
CA TYR A 122 -15.14 -13.70 16.10
C TYR A 122 -15.83 -14.69 15.14
N THR A 123 -15.69 -15.99 15.39
CA THR A 123 -16.32 -17.05 14.59
C THR A 123 -17.85 -17.09 14.74
N GLU A 124 -18.40 -16.42 15.75
CA GLU A 124 -19.86 -16.32 15.98
C GLU A 124 -20.47 -15.13 15.24
N LEU A 125 -19.64 -14.27 14.61
CA LEU A 125 -20.13 -13.18 13.78
C LEU A 125 -20.73 -13.71 12.47
N PRO A 126 -21.64 -12.96 11.84
CA PRO A 126 -22.14 -13.33 10.53
C PRO A 126 -21.01 -13.42 9.49
N GLN A 127 -21.09 -14.42 8.62
CA GLN A 127 -20.05 -14.69 7.62
C GLN A 127 -19.80 -13.49 6.70
N GLY A 128 -20.84 -12.71 6.37
CA GLY A 128 -20.72 -11.50 5.56
C GLY A 128 -19.79 -10.47 6.20
N LEU A 129 -19.95 -10.22 7.51
CA LEU A 129 -19.07 -9.30 8.24
C LEU A 129 -17.65 -9.86 8.35
N GLN A 130 -17.49 -11.16 8.62
CA GLN A 130 -16.16 -11.80 8.68
C GLN A 130 -15.38 -11.60 7.38
N ASN A 131 -16.01 -11.90 6.23
CA ASN A 131 -15.40 -11.74 4.91
C ASN A 131 -14.96 -10.29 4.66
N LEU A 132 -15.84 -9.31 4.92
CA LEU A 132 -15.50 -7.89 4.74
C LEU A 132 -14.33 -7.45 5.62
N ILE A 133 -14.27 -7.96 6.85
CA ILE A 133 -13.15 -7.71 7.77
C ILE A 133 -11.86 -8.27 7.17
N GLU A 134 -11.83 -9.54 6.77
CA GLU A 134 -10.64 -10.16 6.18
C GLU A 134 -10.15 -9.42 4.93
N GLU A 135 -11.07 -9.11 4.02
CA GLU A 135 -10.75 -8.36 2.80
C GLU A 135 -10.19 -6.97 3.11
N SER A 136 -10.70 -6.29 4.14
CA SER A 136 -10.17 -5.00 4.57
C SER A 136 -8.73 -5.09 5.12
N PHE A 137 -8.37 -6.20 5.76
CA PHE A 137 -6.99 -6.44 6.20
C PHE A 137 -6.07 -6.74 5.02
N GLN A 138 -6.50 -7.57 4.07
CA GLN A 138 -5.72 -7.86 2.86
C GLN A 138 -5.48 -6.60 2.03
N LEU A 139 -6.49 -5.72 1.92
CA LEU A 139 -6.35 -4.42 1.27
C LEU A 139 -5.37 -3.52 2.03
N HIS A 140 -5.48 -3.47 3.35
CA HIS A 140 -4.55 -2.69 4.19
C HIS A 140 -3.10 -3.15 4.04
N ASP A 141 -2.84 -4.46 4.04
CA ASP A 141 -1.50 -5.02 3.86
C ASP A 141 -0.90 -4.62 2.50
N ARG A 142 -1.71 -4.69 1.42
CA ARG A 142 -1.29 -4.27 0.08
C ARG A 142 -1.04 -2.77 -0.04
N ILE A 143 -1.91 -1.94 0.56
CA ILE A 143 -1.72 -0.48 0.63
C ILE A 143 -0.44 -0.16 1.41
N SER A 144 -0.21 -0.83 2.54
CA SER A 144 1.00 -0.63 3.36
C SER A 144 2.27 -1.02 2.61
N GLN A 145 2.25 -2.11 1.84
CA GLN A 145 3.37 -2.51 1.00
C GLN A 145 3.63 -1.48 -0.10
N LEU A 146 2.59 -1.09 -0.84
CA LEU A 146 2.68 -0.06 -1.87
C LEU A 146 3.20 1.25 -1.28
N ASP A 147 2.76 1.60 -0.07
CA ASP A 147 3.20 2.82 0.60
C ASP A 147 4.70 2.82 0.88
N ARG A 148 5.24 1.70 1.36
CA ARG A 148 6.68 1.54 1.61
C ARG A 148 7.51 1.64 0.33
N VAL A 149 7.02 1.09 -0.78
CA VAL A 149 7.69 1.17 -2.09
C VAL A 149 7.69 2.60 -2.62
N LEU A 150 6.61 3.35 -2.39
CA LEU A 150 6.44 4.72 -2.87
C LEU A 150 7.09 5.78 -1.97
N ALA A 151 7.28 5.48 -0.68
CA ALA A 151 8.05 6.30 0.23
C ALA A 151 9.50 6.34 -0.27
N LYS A 152 9.92 7.46 -0.86
CA LYS A 152 11.33 7.67 -1.24
C LYS A 152 12.20 7.35 -0.03
N PRO A 153 13.30 6.57 -0.18
CA PRO A 153 14.29 6.50 0.87
C PRO A 153 14.80 7.92 1.09
N SER A 154 14.44 8.52 2.23
CA SER A 154 15.10 9.73 2.69
C SER A 154 16.58 9.40 2.76
N ALA A 155 17.45 10.29 2.26
CA ALA A 155 18.89 10.10 2.15
C ALA A 155 19.64 9.97 3.50
N ALA A 156 18.96 9.55 4.56
CA ALA A 156 19.50 9.34 5.91
C ALA A 156 19.38 7.88 6.39
N GLU A 157 18.81 6.96 5.60
CA GLU A 157 18.86 5.53 5.91
C GLU A 157 19.53 4.81 4.75
N THR A 158 20.82 4.47 4.94
CA THR A 158 21.52 3.52 4.10
C THR A 158 20.65 2.28 3.97
N PRO A 159 20.11 1.94 2.78
CA PRO A 159 19.38 0.70 2.63
C PRO A 159 20.39 -0.42 2.85
N GLN A 160 20.27 -1.17 3.95
CA GLN A 160 20.82 -2.51 3.97
C GLN A 160 20.21 -3.21 2.76
N ALA A 161 21.07 -3.46 1.77
CA ALA A 161 20.70 -4.00 0.48
C ALA A 161 19.78 -5.19 0.69
N ALA A 162 18.49 -4.99 0.40
CA ALA A 162 17.57 -6.09 0.19
C ALA A 162 18.14 -6.84 -1.01
N VAL A 163 18.81 -7.94 -0.71
CA VAL A 163 19.48 -8.81 -1.67
C VAL A 163 18.39 -9.27 -2.64
N ASN A 164 18.37 -8.66 -3.84
CA ASN A 164 17.46 -9.02 -4.90
C ASN A 164 17.78 -10.47 -5.31
N PRO A 165 16.88 -11.44 -5.09
CA PRO A 165 17.15 -12.85 -5.34
C PRO A 165 17.43 -13.14 -6.82
N VAL A 166 16.97 -12.28 -7.73
CA VAL A 166 17.22 -12.41 -9.17
C VAL A 166 18.64 -11.97 -9.54
N ALA A 167 19.21 -10.99 -8.85
CA ALA A 167 20.59 -10.55 -9.09
C ALA A 167 21.61 -11.64 -8.73
N GLN A 168 21.31 -12.49 -7.74
CA GLN A 168 22.15 -13.65 -7.41
C GLN A 168 22.10 -14.75 -8.49
N GLN A 169 20.96 -14.90 -9.17
CA GLN A 169 20.79 -15.90 -10.23
C GLN A 169 21.57 -15.53 -11.50
N VAL A 170 21.67 -14.23 -11.83
CA VAL A 170 22.47 -13.77 -12.97
C VAL A 170 23.97 -13.98 -12.72
N GLY A 171 24.47 -13.70 -11.51
CA GLY A 171 25.88 -13.92 -11.17
C GLY A 171 26.31 -15.39 -11.15
N LEU A 172 25.38 -16.32 -10.90
CA LEU A 172 25.64 -17.77 -11.00
C LEU A 172 25.77 -18.24 -12.45
N LEU A 173 25.03 -17.64 -13.39
CA LEU A 173 25.14 -17.95 -14.81
C LEU A 173 26.48 -17.46 -15.38
N GLU A 174 26.92 -16.24 -15.08
CA GLU A 174 28.21 -15.71 -15.57
C GLU A 174 29.41 -16.56 -15.09
N ARG A 175 29.37 -17.06 -13.86
CA ARG A 175 30.40 -17.96 -13.34
C ARG A 175 30.36 -19.35 -13.98
N ALA A 176 29.17 -19.87 -14.32
CA ALA A 176 29.04 -21.18 -14.97
C ALA A 176 29.50 -21.15 -16.44
N PHE A 177 29.31 -20.02 -17.15
CA PHE A 177 29.72 -19.89 -18.55
C PHE A 177 31.19 -19.47 -18.75
N SER A 178 31.86 -18.93 -17.74
CA SER A 178 33.28 -18.55 -17.82
C SER A 178 34.26 -19.72 -17.67
N VAL A 179 33.80 -20.89 -17.23
CA VAL A 179 34.66 -22.07 -16.95
C VAL A 179 34.73 -23.05 -18.13
N LYS A 180 34.09 -22.75 -19.27
CA LYS A 180 33.99 -23.70 -20.40
C LYS A 180 34.61 -23.24 -21.73
N PHE A 181 35.64 -22.41 -21.68
CA PHE A 181 36.55 -22.17 -22.82
C PHE A 181 38.02 -22.05 -22.37
N SER A 182 38.63 -23.19 -22.07
CA SER A 182 40.07 -23.47 -22.26
C SER A 182 40.28 -24.97 -22.40
#